data_AF-A0A925GRE1-F1
#
_entry.id   AF-A0A925GRE1-F1
#
_cell.length_a   1.000
_cell.length_b   1.000
_cell.length_c   1.000
_cell.angle_alpha   90.00
_cell.angle_beta   90.00
_cell.angle_gamma   90.00
#
_symmetry.space_group_name_H-M   'P 1'
#
loop_
_entity.id
_entity.type
_entity.pdbx_description
1 polymer ?
#
loop_
_entity_poly.entity_id
_entity_poly.type
_entity_poly.pdbx_seq_one_letter_code
_entity_poly.pdbx_strand_id
1 'polypeptide(L)'
;MQPYLPYGWQKTGRLAAALLCKGQVLQIFACNQHKRLNLLGLMSLDNRLTVYPSEQSLTGTFVVKALEDFLAKPHSKPVVIVLDNGPIHRCQAVYQQQAQWEEKGAYLFFLPTYSPHLNPSEGTLRSNPIEILWRFIKYRWLNKPNYDSWTKLKAAITQVIADFGSIYKINFQELIHKNVLFNSA
;
A
#
# COMPACT_ATOMS: atom_id res chain seq x y z
N MET A 1 -1.66 5.38 4.98
CA MET A 1 -0.30 5.94 4.76
C MET A 1 -0.39 7.42 4.45
N GLN A 2 0.29 8.25 5.24
CA GLN A 2 0.35 9.70 5.09
C GLN A 2 1.56 10.03 4.21
N PRO A 3 1.42 10.68 3.05
CA PRO A 3 2.59 11.19 2.35
C PRO A 3 3.15 12.34 3.19
N TYR A 4 4.32 12.12 3.77
CA TYR A 4 5.16 13.20 4.26
C TYR A 4 5.58 14.03 3.03
N LEU A 5 5.29 15.33 3.02
CA LEU A 5 5.92 16.25 2.07
C LEU A 5 7.41 16.28 2.45
N PRO A 6 8.33 15.77 1.61
CA PRO A 6 9.74 15.81 1.94
C PRO A 6 10.14 17.28 2.06
N TYR A 7 10.67 17.62 3.23
CA TYR A 7 11.37 18.84 3.61
C TYR A 7 11.88 19.59 2.37
N GLY A 8 11.18 20.65 1.97
CA GLY A 8 11.67 21.56 0.95
C GLY A 8 12.77 22.41 1.55
N TRP A 9 14.03 22.12 1.20
CA TRP A 9 15.15 22.99 1.54
C TRP A 9 14.90 24.39 0.96
N GLN A 10 14.64 25.36 1.83
CA GLN A 10 14.66 26.77 1.45
C GLN A 10 16.12 27.23 1.41
N LYS A 11 16.54 27.85 0.30
CA LYS A 11 17.86 28.47 0.22
C LYS A 11 17.93 29.63 1.21
N THR A 12 18.64 29.44 2.31
CA THR A 12 18.99 30.53 3.22
C THR A 12 20.11 31.33 2.59
N GLY A 13 19.79 32.51 2.06
CA GLY A 13 20.77 33.42 1.48
C GLY A 13 20.18 34.79 1.19
N ARG A 14 21.02 35.83 1.21
CA ARG A 14 20.62 37.26 1.07
C ARG A 14 19.72 37.57 -0.13
N LEU A 15 19.74 36.76 -1.20
CA LEU A 15 18.87 36.93 -2.37
C LEU A 15 17.41 36.50 -2.15
N ALA A 16 17.13 35.55 -1.26
CA ALA A 16 15.75 35.16 -0.90
C ALA A 16 15.05 36.24 -0.06
N ALA A 17 15.83 37.05 0.67
CA ALA A 17 15.33 38.16 1.48
C ALA A 17 14.93 39.40 0.66
N ALA A 18 15.22 39.42 -0.66
CA ALA A 18 14.83 40.53 -1.53
C ALA A 18 13.41 40.37 -2.11
N LEU A 19 12.86 39.14 -2.13
CA LEU A 19 11.50 38.86 -2.65
C LEU A 19 10.50 38.46 -1.56
N LEU A 20 10.97 38.18 -0.35
CA LEU A 20 10.13 37.90 0.80
C LEU A 20 10.54 38.84 1.94
N CYS A 21 9.58 39.59 2.47
CA CYS A 21 9.79 40.42 3.66
C CYS A 21 10.42 39.56 4.77
N LYS A 22 11.61 39.96 5.24
CA LYS A 22 12.33 39.31 6.33
C LYS A 22 11.37 38.99 7.48
N GLY A 23 11.15 37.70 7.73
CA GLY A 23 10.33 37.21 8.86
C GLY A 23 9.08 36.43 8.47
N GLN A 24 8.69 36.36 7.19
CA GLN A 24 7.61 35.46 6.79
C GLN A 24 8.12 34.02 6.63
N VAL A 25 7.95 33.22 7.68
CA VAL A 25 7.92 31.76 7.55
C VAL A 25 6.65 31.41 6.77
N LEU A 26 6.79 30.72 5.63
CA LEU A 26 5.66 30.10 4.95
C LEU A 26 5.08 29.01 5.87
N GLN A 27 4.14 29.39 6.73
CA GLN A 27 3.35 28.44 7.50
C GLN A 27 2.37 27.75 6.55
N ILE A 28 2.77 26.59 6.03
CA ILE A 28 1.81 25.68 5.42
C ILE A 28 1.05 25.06 6.59
N PHE A 29 -0.11 25.63 6.93
CA PHE A 29 -1.01 25.03 7.91
C PHE A 29 -1.26 23.57 7.51
N ALA A 30 -0.96 22.63 8.40
CA ALA A 30 -1.36 21.25 8.22
C ALA A 30 -2.88 21.25 8.00
N CYS A 31 -3.34 20.91 6.80
CA CYS A 31 -4.77 20.90 6.49
C CYS A 31 -5.48 19.99 7.50
N ASN A 32 -6.34 20.54 8.35
CA ASN A 32 -6.88 19.83 9.50
C ASN A 32 -8.11 18.95 9.18
N GLN A 33 -8.41 18.75 7.89
CA GLN A 33 -9.46 17.86 7.39
C GLN A 33 -9.03 17.29 6.03
N HIS A 34 -8.16 16.27 6.03
CA HIS A 34 -7.77 15.60 4.79
C HIS A 34 -8.71 14.44 4.52
N LYS A 35 -9.47 14.51 3.42
CA LYS A 35 -10.12 13.34 2.86
C LYS A 35 -9.05 12.27 2.59
N ARG A 36 -9.28 11.04 3.02
CA ARG A 36 -8.33 9.93 2.91
C ARG A 36 -8.97 8.76 2.18
N LEU A 37 -8.18 8.09 1.36
CA LEU A 37 -8.60 6.89 0.65
C LEU A 37 -7.67 5.79 1.15
N ASN A 38 -8.23 4.91 1.96
CA ASN A 38 -7.57 3.70 2.43
C ASN A 38 -7.87 2.59 1.42
N LEU A 39 -6.84 1.80 1.11
CA LEU A 39 -6.92 0.71 0.15
C LEU A 39 -6.39 -0.54 0.84
N LEU A 40 -7.21 -1.59 0.90
CA LEU A 40 -6.75 -2.94 1.23
C LEU A 40 -6.56 -3.70 -0.08
N GLY A 41 -5.32 -4.05 -0.41
CA GLY A 41 -4.99 -4.75 -1.64
C GLY A 41 -4.53 -6.17 -1.38
N LEU A 42 -5.09 -7.13 -2.11
CA LEU A 42 -4.61 -8.50 -2.24
C LEU A 42 -3.97 -8.64 -3.61
N MET A 43 -2.68 -8.98 -3.63
CA MET A 43 -1.91 -9.04 -4.86
C MET A 43 -1.10 -10.32 -4.94
N SER A 44 -1.09 -10.91 -6.13
CA SER A 44 -0.23 -12.03 -6.49
C SER A 44 0.92 -11.56 -7.39
N LEU A 45 2.01 -12.33 -7.41
CA LEU A 45 3.22 -12.03 -8.19
C LEU A 45 3.02 -12.09 -9.71
N ASP A 46 1.92 -12.71 -10.16
CA ASP A 46 1.46 -12.74 -11.54
C ASP A 46 0.64 -11.50 -11.95
N ASN A 47 0.73 -10.42 -11.16
CA ASN A 47 0.02 -9.14 -11.36
C ASN A 47 -1.51 -9.23 -11.24
N ARG A 48 -2.08 -10.30 -10.67
CA ARG A 48 -3.49 -10.28 -10.25
C ARG A 48 -3.65 -9.44 -8.99
N LEU A 49 -4.54 -8.44 -9.05
CA LEU A 49 -4.78 -7.49 -7.98
C LEU A 49 -6.27 -7.40 -7.69
N THR A 50 -6.64 -7.48 -6.41
CA THR A 50 -7.97 -7.15 -5.91
C THR A 50 -7.83 -6.06 -4.86
N VAL A 51 -8.54 -4.95 -5.01
CA VAL A 51 -8.46 -3.80 -4.08
C VAL A 51 -9.83 -3.46 -3.52
N TYR A 52 -9.87 -3.25 -2.21
CA TYR A 52 -11.03 -2.82 -1.46
C TYR A 52 -10.80 -1.39 -0.95
N PRO A 53 -11.41 -0.37 -1.58
CA PRO A 53 -11.28 1.02 -1.15
C PRO A 53 -12.20 1.36 0.03
N SER A 54 -11.76 2.29 0.88
CA SER A 54 -12.56 2.87 1.96
C SER A 54 -12.13 4.31 2.23
N GLU A 55 -13.08 5.23 2.35
CA GLU A 55 -12.78 6.59 2.83
C GLU A 55 -12.71 6.67 4.37
N GLN A 56 -13.10 5.59 5.05
CA GLN A 56 -13.03 5.45 6.50
C GLN A 56 -11.77 4.66 6.90
N SER A 57 -11.39 4.74 8.18
CA SER A 57 -10.31 3.92 8.73
C SER A 57 -10.59 2.44 8.53
N LEU A 58 -9.57 1.68 8.14
CA LEU A 58 -9.69 0.23 8.02
C LEU A 58 -9.78 -0.39 9.41
N THR A 59 -10.73 -1.30 9.58
CA THR A 59 -10.97 -2.05 10.82
C THR A 59 -10.80 -3.54 10.58
N GLY A 60 -10.69 -4.32 11.67
CA GLY A 60 -10.71 -5.78 11.56
C GLY A 60 -11.94 -6.33 10.84
N THR A 61 -13.10 -5.74 11.10
CA THR A 61 -14.35 -6.11 10.42
C THR A 61 -14.32 -5.80 8.92
N PHE A 62 -13.66 -4.73 8.50
CA PHE A 62 -13.44 -4.44 7.09
C PHE A 62 -12.54 -5.50 6.43
N VAL A 63 -11.46 -5.91 7.12
CA VAL A 63 -10.57 -6.98 6.64
C VAL A 63 -11.34 -8.28 6.46
N VAL A 64 -12.14 -8.70 7.45
CA VAL A 64 -12.98 -9.91 7.36
C VAL A 64 -13.87 -9.87 6.13
N LYS A 65 -14.66 -8.80 5.95
CA LYS A 65 -15.55 -8.66 4.80
C LYS A 65 -14.82 -8.69 3.45
N ALA A 66 -13.66 -8.06 3.37
CA ALA A 66 -12.85 -8.06 2.18
C ALA A 66 -12.32 -9.46 1.85
N LEU A 67 -11.87 -10.21 2.87
CA LEU A 67 -11.41 -11.59 2.69
C LEU A 67 -12.58 -12.52 2.32
N GLU A 68 -13.75 -12.37 2.93
CA GLU A 68 -14.96 -13.12 2.57
C GLU A 68 -15.36 -12.90 1.10
N ASP A 69 -15.40 -11.64 0.63
CA ASP A 69 -15.67 -11.32 -0.79
C ASP A 69 -14.62 -11.94 -1.72
N PHE A 70 -13.35 -11.90 -1.32
CA PHE A 70 -12.26 -12.48 -2.09
C PHE A 70 -12.38 -14.01 -2.19
N LEU A 71 -12.72 -14.67 -1.08
CA LEU A 71 -12.85 -16.12 -1.00
C LEU A 71 -14.17 -16.65 -1.57
N ALA A 72 -15.20 -15.80 -1.72
CA ALA A 72 -16.43 -16.16 -2.41
C ALA A 72 -16.24 -16.38 -3.91
N LYS A 73 -15.17 -15.85 -4.50
CA LYS A 73 -14.81 -16.06 -5.91
C LYS A 73 -14.15 -17.44 -6.07
N PRO A 74 -14.34 -18.12 -7.22
CA PRO A 74 -13.77 -19.45 -7.43
C PRO A 74 -12.23 -19.38 -7.53
N HIS A 75 -11.56 -20.24 -6.76
CA HIS A 75 -10.11 -20.44 -6.80
C HIS A 75 -9.81 -21.88 -7.21
N SER A 76 -8.92 -22.07 -8.18
CA SER A 76 -8.58 -23.41 -8.70
C SER A 76 -7.65 -24.21 -7.81
N LYS A 77 -7.05 -23.56 -6.81
CA LYS A 77 -6.09 -24.15 -5.86
C LYS A 77 -6.34 -23.54 -4.48
N PRO A 78 -5.92 -24.21 -3.40
CA PRO A 78 -5.88 -23.60 -2.08
C PRO A 78 -5.14 -22.27 -2.10
N VAL A 79 -5.67 -21.29 -1.36
CA VAL A 79 -5.15 -19.93 -1.34
C VAL A 79 -4.39 -19.71 -0.05
N VAL A 80 -3.19 -19.14 -0.15
CA VAL A 80 -2.43 -18.64 1.01
C VAL A 80 -2.40 -17.12 0.94
N ILE A 81 -2.96 -16.46 1.95
CA ILE A 81 -3.00 -15.01 2.06
C ILE A 81 -1.91 -14.58 3.04
N VAL A 82 -0.91 -13.87 2.52
CA VAL A 82 0.21 -13.37 3.31
C VAL A 82 -0.12 -11.96 3.81
N LEU A 83 -0.18 -11.79 5.14
CA LEU A 83 -0.50 -10.53 5.81
C LEU A 83 0.68 -10.06 6.68
N ASP A 84 0.79 -8.74 6.87
CA ASP A 84 1.71 -8.19 7.87
C ASP A 84 1.16 -8.36 9.30
N ASN A 85 1.97 -8.03 10.31
CA ASN A 85 1.54 -8.08 11.71
C ASN A 85 0.74 -6.84 12.14
N GLY A 86 0.10 -6.13 11.22
CA GLY A 86 -0.74 -4.97 11.53
C GLY A 86 -1.88 -5.32 12.48
N PRO A 87 -2.24 -4.43 13.43
CA PRO A 87 -3.25 -4.73 14.46
C PRO A 87 -4.63 -5.03 13.89
N ILE A 88 -4.96 -4.48 12.71
CA ILE A 88 -6.23 -4.76 12.02
C ILE A 88 -6.27 -6.17 11.42
N HIS A 89 -5.12 -6.75 11.09
CA HIS A 89 -5.00 -8.12 10.58
C HIS A 89 -4.92 -9.13 11.72
N ARG A 90 -4.24 -8.78 12.82
CA ARG A 90 -4.14 -9.60 14.04
C ARG A 90 -5.20 -9.25 15.08
N CYS A 91 -6.45 -9.12 14.67
CA CYS A 91 -7.55 -8.84 15.58
C CYS A 91 -8.44 -10.08 15.79
N GLN A 92 -9.18 -10.08 16.91
CA GLN A 92 -10.06 -11.20 17.28
C GLN A 92 -11.07 -11.55 16.18
N ALA A 93 -11.60 -10.54 15.48
CA ALA A 93 -12.54 -10.74 14.39
C ALA A 93 -11.96 -11.59 13.24
N VAL A 94 -10.67 -11.42 12.92
CA VAL A 94 -9.98 -12.21 11.88
C VAL A 94 -9.73 -13.63 12.39
N TYR A 95 -9.23 -13.78 13.62
CA TYR A 95 -8.96 -15.12 14.19
C TYR A 95 -10.22 -15.98 14.32
N GLN A 96 -11.37 -15.39 14.62
CA GLN A 96 -12.64 -16.10 14.70
C GLN A 96 -13.07 -16.74 13.38
N GLN A 97 -12.66 -16.17 12.24
CA GLN A 97 -13.02 -16.68 10.91
C GLN A 97 -11.98 -17.66 10.34
N GLN A 98 -10.80 -17.73 10.95
CA GLN A 98 -9.67 -18.47 10.39
C GLN A 98 -9.99 -19.95 10.18
N ALA A 99 -10.57 -20.63 11.17
CA ALA A 99 -10.93 -22.05 11.04
C ALA A 99 -11.89 -22.31 9.87
N GLN A 100 -12.90 -21.43 9.70
CA GLN A 100 -13.86 -21.54 8.60
C GLN A 100 -13.20 -21.31 7.23
N TRP A 101 -12.22 -20.40 7.15
CA TRP A 101 -11.46 -20.16 5.92
C TRP A 101 -10.55 -21.35 5.60
N GLU A 102 -9.91 -21.95 6.59
CA GLU A 102 -9.04 -23.12 6.42
C GLU A 102 -9.83 -24.34 5.89
N GLU A 103 -11.05 -24.57 6.38
CA GLU A 103 -11.97 -25.59 5.85
C GLU A 103 -12.32 -25.38 4.37
N LYS A 104 -12.32 -24.13 3.91
CA LYS A 104 -12.54 -23.74 2.51
C LYS A 104 -11.25 -23.72 1.67
N GLY A 105 -10.14 -24.20 2.23
CA GLY A 105 -8.83 -24.22 1.56
C GLY A 105 -8.16 -22.85 1.48
N ALA A 106 -8.48 -21.93 2.38
CA ALA A 106 -7.86 -20.61 2.49
C ALA A 106 -7.08 -20.47 3.80
N TYR A 107 -5.79 -20.21 3.70
CA TYR A 107 -4.87 -20.17 4.83
C TYR A 107 -4.31 -18.76 5.01
N LEU A 108 -4.23 -18.30 6.26
CA LEU A 108 -3.58 -17.03 6.59
C LEU A 108 -2.14 -17.28 7.03
N PHE A 109 -1.21 -16.57 6.42
CA PHE A 109 0.19 -16.56 6.82
C PHE A 109 0.59 -15.15 7.25
N PHE A 110 0.96 -15.00 8.53
CA PHE A 110 1.44 -13.72 9.05
C PHE A 110 2.96 -13.67 8.97
N LEU A 111 3.50 -12.59 8.40
CA LEU A 111 4.95 -12.39 8.33
C LEU A 111 5.57 -12.33 9.74
N PRO A 112 6.78 -12.88 9.97
CA PRO A 112 7.42 -12.80 11.27
C PRO A 112 7.75 -11.35 11.65
N THR A 113 7.62 -11.04 12.94
CA THR A 113 7.92 -9.71 13.50
C THR A 113 9.40 -9.37 13.26
N TYR A 114 9.67 -8.19 12.71
CA TYR A 114 11.01 -7.77 12.29
C TYR A 114 11.66 -8.71 11.27
N SER A 115 10.90 -9.13 10.25
CA SER A 115 11.48 -9.74 9.05
C SER A 115 12.60 -8.82 8.53
N PRO A 116 13.89 -9.23 8.55
CA PRO A 116 15.02 -8.38 8.14
C PRO A 116 14.86 -7.84 6.72
N HIS A 117 14.08 -8.54 5.89
CA HIS A 117 13.67 -8.17 4.55
C HIS A 117 12.83 -6.87 4.47
N LEU A 118 12.17 -6.47 5.57
CA LEU A 118 11.35 -5.26 5.68
C LEU A 118 12.05 -4.12 6.45
N ASN A 119 13.27 -4.34 6.96
CA ASN A 119 14.01 -3.29 7.65
C ASN A 119 14.68 -2.34 6.62
N PRO A 120 14.34 -1.03 6.63
CA PRO A 120 14.91 -0.06 5.70
C PRO A 120 16.40 0.24 5.90
N SER A 121 17.05 -0.37 6.89
CA SER A 121 18.47 -0.16 7.24
C SER A 121 19.45 -0.94 6.35
N GLU A 122 19.01 -1.99 5.65
CA GLU A 122 19.81 -2.59 4.59
C GLU A 122 19.35 -2.03 3.25
N GLY A 123 20.28 -1.50 2.45
CA GLY A 123 20.01 -0.79 1.18
C GLY A 123 19.35 -1.61 0.06
N THR A 124 18.72 -2.74 0.39
CA THR A 124 17.90 -3.57 -0.50
C THR A 124 16.53 -3.78 0.16
N LEU A 125 15.64 -2.80 0.01
CA LEU A 125 14.27 -2.85 0.50
C LEU A 125 13.51 -4.02 -0.18
N ARG A 126 13.38 -5.17 0.49
CA ARG A 126 12.54 -6.29 0.01
C ARG A 126 11.10 -6.06 0.47
N SER A 127 10.48 -5.05 -0.12
CA SER A 127 9.07 -4.72 0.13
C SER A 127 8.13 -5.83 -0.35
N ASN A 128 7.03 -6.02 0.37
CA ASN A 128 5.91 -6.85 -0.09
C ASN A 128 5.43 -6.34 -1.47
N PRO A 129 5.12 -7.20 -2.46
CA PRO A 129 4.65 -6.80 -3.78
C PRO A 129 3.58 -5.70 -3.78
N ILE A 130 2.64 -5.75 -2.83
CA ILE A 130 1.60 -4.72 -2.71
C ILE A 130 2.15 -3.35 -2.28
N GLU A 131 3.18 -3.31 -1.44
CA GLU A 131 3.85 -2.06 -1.07
C GLU A 131 4.61 -1.45 -2.25
N ILE A 132 5.23 -2.30 -3.06
CA ILE A 132 5.89 -1.88 -4.31
C ILE A 132 4.84 -1.23 -5.22
N LEU A 133 3.69 -1.87 -5.41
CA LEU A 133 2.56 -1.31 -6.15
C LEU A 133 2.16 0.09 -5.61
N TRP A 134 1.99 0.23 -4.30
CA TRP A 134 1.64 1.53 -3.70
C TRP A 134 2.70 2.60 -3.93
N ARG A 135 3.99 2.24 -3.96
CA ARG A 135 5.07 3.17 -4.30
C ARG A 135 5.01 3.59 -5.76
N PHE A 136 4.77 2.67 -6.69
CA PHE A 136 4.61 2.98 -8.10
C PHE A 136 3.44 3.93 -8.35
N ILE A 137 2.27 3.66 -7.73
CA ILE A 137 1.11 4.54 -7.83
C ILE A 137 1.47 5.95 -7.36
N LYS A 138 2.05 6.09 -6.16
CA LYS A 138 2.32 7.41 -5.55
C LYS A 138 3.40 8.21 -6.26
N TYR A 139 4.49 7.56 -6.67
CA TYR A 139 5.70 8.27 -7.09
C TYR A 139 5.96 8.20 -8.59
N ARG A 140 5.33 7.27 -9.30
CA ARG A 140 5.62 7.03 -10.72
C ARG A 140 4.43 7.28 -11.64
N TRP A 141 3.23 6.90 -11.21
CA TRP A 141 2.04 6.91 -12.08
C TRP A 141 1.09 8.07 -11.79
N LEU A 142 1.02 8.56 -10.56
CA LEU A 142 0.31 9.79 -10.25
C LEU A 142 1.17 11.01 -10.59
N ASN A 143 0.57 11.95 -11.33
CA ASN A 143 1.19 13.20 -11.73
C ASN A 143 0.62 14.38 -10.92
N LYS A 144 1.30 15.52 -10.93
CA LYS A 144 0.89 16.75 -10.22
C LYS A 144 -0.60 17.12 -10.44
N PRO A 145 -1.16 17.10 -11.67
CA PRO A 145 -2.58 17.45 -11.88
C PRO A 145 -3.58 16.53 -11.17
N ASN A 146 -3.19 15.28 -10.88
CA ASN A 146 -4.05 14.33 -10.17
C ASN A 146 -4.27 14.78 -8.71
N TYR A 147 -3.36 15.58 -8.16
CA TYR A 147 -3.45 16.10 -6.80
C TYR A 147 -4.21 17.44 -6.71
N ASP A 148 -4.72 17.98 -7.82
CA ASP A 148 -5.45 19.26 -7.85
C ASP A 148 -6.74 19.22 -7.01
N SER A 149 -7.41 18.07 -6.94
CA SER A 149 -8.65 17.91 -6.18
C SER A 149 -8.85 16.49 -5.69
N TRP A 150 -9.67 16.34 -4.64
CA TRP A 150 -10.04 15.02 -4.11
C TRP A 150 -10.65 14.10 -5.17
N THR A 151 -11.54 14.64 -5.99
CA THR A 151 -12.23 13.89 -7.04
C THR A 151 -11.23 13.43 -8.11
N LYS A 152 -10.31 14.29 -8.53
CA LYS A 152 -9.26 13.94 -9.49
C LYS A 152 -8.33 12.88 -8.94
N LEU A 153 -7.91 13.00 -7.69
CA LEU A 153 -7.02 12.04 -7.04
C LEU A 153 -7.67 10.67 -6.95
N LYS A 154 -8.91 10.60 -6.47
CA LYS A 154 -9.66 9.34 -6.40
C LYS A 154 -9.84 8.71 -7.77
N ALA A 155 -10.28 9.48 -8.76
CA ALA A 155 -10.48 9.00 -10.13
C ALA A 155 -9.18 8.45 -10.72
N ALA A 156 -8.05 9.16 -10.55
CA ALA A 156 -6.76 8.70 -11.03
C ALA A 156 -6.32 7.40 -10.35
N ILE A 157 -6.50 7.28 -9.03
CA ILE A 157 -6.16 6.04 -8.30
C ILE A 157 -7.04 4.88 -8.77
N THR A 158 -8.36 5.08 -8.88
CA THR A 158 -9.29 4.06 -9.36
C THR A 158 -8.95 3.61 -10.78
N GLN A 159 -8.61 4.55 -11.66
CA GLN A 159 -8.19 4.24 -13.03
C GLN A 159 -6.92 3.41 -13.06
N VAL A 160 -5.90 3.80 -12.29
CA VAL A 160 -4.63 3.07 -12.22
C VAL A 160 -4.83 1.65 -11.70
N ILE A 161 -5.72 1.44 -10.72
CA ILE A 161 -6.07 0.12 -10.20
C ILE A 161 -6.81 -0.71 -11.28
N ALA A 162 -7.76 -0.10 -12.00
CA ALA A 162 -8.51 -0.77 -13.05
C ALA A 162 -7.63 -1.19 -14.24
N ASP A 163 -6.64 -0.37 -14.58
CA ASP A 163 -5.70 -0.61 -15.67
C ASP A 163 -4.42 -1.37 -15.23
N PHE A 164 -4.38 -1.84 -13.98
CA PHE A 164 -3.26 -2.62 -13.48
C PHE A 164 -3.25 -4.02 -14.11
N GLY A 165 -2.08 -4.47 -14.56
CA GLY A 165 -1.90 -5.71 -15.32
C GLY A 165 -2.06 -5.55 -16.84
N SER A 166 -2.63 -4.44 -17.31
CA SER A 166 -2.74 -4.12 -18.74
C SER A 166 -1.78 -2.99 -19.12
N ILE A 167 -2.09 -1.74 -18.73
CA ILE A 167 -1.30 -0.53 -18.98
C ILE A 167 -0.21 -0.40 -17.92
N TYR A 168 -0.57 -0.60 -16.65
CA TYR A 168 0.35 -0.50 -15.53
C TYR A 168 0.86 -1.88 -15.13
N LYS A 169 2.16 -2.11 -15.33
CA LYS A 169 2.81 -3.39 -15.00
C LYS A 169 4.04 -3.16 -14.15
N ILE A 170 4.29 -4.10 -13.24
CA ILE A 170 5.52 -4.16 -12.45
C ILE A 170 6.17 -5.51 -12.72
N ASN A 171 7.47 -5.52 -12.98
CA ASN A 171 8.22 -6.76 -13.13
C ASN A 171 8.67 -7.25 -11.74
N PHE A 172 8.16 -8.40 -11.32
CA PHE A 172 8.51 -9.04 -10.05
C PHE A 172 9.51 -10.19 -10.19
N GLN A 173 10.12 -10.41 -11.37
CA GLN A 173 11.06 -11.51 -11.62
C GLN A 173 12.21 -11.56 -10.61
N GLU A 174 12.79 -10.40 -10.26
CA GLU A 174 13.87 -10.35 -9.26
C GLU A 174 13.42 -10.82 -7.86
N LEU A 175 12.17 -10.53 -7.47
CA LEU A 175 11.61 -10.99 -6.20
C LEU A 175 11.35 -12.50 -6.21
N ILE A 176 10.83 -13.01 -7.32
CA ILE A 176 10.60 -14.45 -7.51
C ILE A 176 11.93 -15.20 -7.43
N HIS A 177 12.94 -14.77 -8.19
CA HIS A 177 14.26 -15.42 -8.22
C HIS A 177 14.90 -15.48 -6.83
N LYS A 178 14.82 -14.37 -6.08
CA LYS A 178 15.36 -14.33 -4.72
C LYS A 178 14.62 -15.31 -3.80
N ASN A 179 13.29 -15.35 -3.82
CA ASN A 179 12.51 -16.24 -2.94
C ASN A 179 12.75 -17.74 -3.22
N VAL A 180 12.99 -18.12 -4.48
CA VAL A 180 13.32 -19.51 -4.84
C VAL A 180 14.67 -19.93 -4.25
N LEU A 181 15.67 -19.04 -4.26
CA LEU A 181 17.00 -19.33 -3.72
C LEU A 181 17.01 -19.53 -2.19
N PHE A 182 16.10 -18.89 -1.44
CA PHE A 182 16.01 -19.10 0.02
C PHE A 182 15.25 -20.36 0.42
N ASN A 183 14.39 -20.90 -0.43
CA ASN A 183 13.64 -22.13 -0.16
C ASN A 183 14.38 -23.42 -0.62
N SER A 184 15.59 -23.28 -1.14
CA SER A 184 16.40 -24.39 -1.70
C SER A 184 17.61 -24.76 -0.82
N ALA A 185 17.66 -24.30 0.43
CA ALA A 185 18.71 -24.56 1.42
C ALA A 185 18.09 -25.11 2.70
#